data_AF-A0A954V3U9-F1
#
_entry.id   AF-A0A954V3U9-F1
#
_cell.length_a   1.000
_cell.length_b   1.000
_cell.length_c   1.000
_cell.angle_alpha   90.00
_cell.angle_beta   90.00
_cell.angle_gamma   90.00
#
_symmetry.space_group_name_H-M   'P 1'
#
loop_
_entity.id
_entity.type
_entity.pdbx_description
1 polymer ?
#
loop_
_entity_poly.entity_id
_entity_poly.type
_entity_poly.pdbx_seq_one_letter_code
_entity_poly.pdbx_strand_id
1 'polypeptide(L)'
;LLSLERCYANYGIDPASIVAIEGHGTSTPVGDATELVTLRSFFAAKQAGPIPVHSLKGLLGHAGWAAGTASVIAVCEYLRNGQFPSQAMFRQPSNALLDSSGTLTVSTKPIALPPRKARIAIDGFGFGGANAHVVLEHYDAHRSKSEPVKPSLPAAAGHDGELVFVAYHAERPSGSARFERDQVKAPKKFIILPQLADDMDISQKLAVIVSEQVLQQVPQFDDAMRRETSLLLAMSGKTERGVEATLRIMTERMRRVLRGNEHLLDRLDAAYRTARPSGAYTLQCMMPNVAAGRAALLLNLNGPNFVVDAGADSLEAAFTAAALLLGSGDKAGTKMVIVAAIETQTSHLVDNAVIHGDPIDHHSREFAVAYAVTTRRYAQVRGLRVICGVDEVFRPNKVALESDRVAMRPYEQFEALQEALDKQSNPTSSTSAKAEPAKPPMTAASPSRSQRSMTTGLSSASPRSAADGGDCEIQVPVWIEKPVADPPSGTQRAKHMLIVVKASFARLAELRSALPEIAEQSTIAVVGDSALNIVSAGGQAKQIAIDMRDEQSLASAAKKLCHPSVDVIAVMDEAISWDLQETLA
;
A
#
# COMPACT_ATOMS: atom_id res chain seq x y z
N LEU A 1 14.45 -18.32 9.99
CA LEU A 1 15.64 -18.14 10.85
C LEU A 1 16.17 -16.70 10.81
N LEU A 2 16.62 -16.18 9.66
CA LEU A 2 17.16 -14.81 9.56
C LEU A 2 16.22 -13.72 10.10
N SER A 3 14.90 -13.84 9.90
CA SER A 3 13.91 -12.91 10.45
C SER A 3 13.92 -12.86 11.98
N LEU A 4 14.05 -14.02 12.64
CA LEU A 4 14.19 -14.13 14.09
C LEU A 4 15.51 -13.48 14.51
N GLU A 5 16.64 -13.96 13.97
CA GLU A 5 17.98 -13.47 14.32
C GLU A 5 18.08 -11.93 14.24
N ARG A 6 17.55 -11.33 13.17
CA ARG A 6 17.50 -9.88 13.00
C ARG A 6 16.63 -9.20 14.04
N CYS A 7 15.43 -9.71 14.32
CA CYS A 7 14.54 -9.14 15.32
C CYS A 7 15.24 -9.08 16.70
N TYR A 8 15.82 -10.18 17.17
CA TYR A 8 16.48 -10.19 18.48
C TYR A 8 17.77 -9.37 18.48
N ALA A 9 18.59 -9.44 17.42
CA ALA A 9 19.85 -8.70 17.36
C ALA A 9 19.67 -7.18 17.23
N ASN A 10 18.75 -6.72 16.39
CA ASN A 10 18.54 -5.29 16.12
C ASN A 10 17.96 -4.56 17.35
N TYR A 11 17.09 -5.23 18.10
CA TYR A 11 16.43 -4.64 19.27
C TYR A 11 17.03 -5.08 20.61
N GLY A 12 18.11 -5.87 20.60
CA GLY A 12 18.78 -6.33 21.82
C GLY A 12 17.86 -7.15 22.74
N ILE A 13 16.92 -7.90 22.17
CA ILE A 13 15.95 -8.69 22.92
C ILE A 13 16.63 -9.99 23.33
N ASP A 14 16.59 -10.31 24.62
CA ASP A 14 17.01 -11.63 25.12
C ASP A 14 15.97 -12.68 24.71
N PRO A 15 16.32 -13.70 23.90
CA PRO A 15 15.37 -14.74 23.53
C PRO A 15 14.81 -15.52 24.73
N ALA A 16 15.51 -15.56 25.87
CA ALA A 16 15.04 -16.18 27.11
C ALA A 16 13.84 -15.44 27.73
N SER A 17 13.59 -14.20 27.33
CA SER A 17 12.47 -13.39 27.82
C SER A 17 11.14 -13.70 27.15
N ILE A 18 11.14 -14.50 26.08
CA ILE A 18 9.93 -14.89 25.36
C ILE A 18 9.17 -15.94 26.14
N VAL A 19 7.91 -15.64 26.46
CA VAL A 19 7.07 -16.50 27.31
C VAL A 19 6.05 -17.32 26.53
N ALA A 20 5.76 -16.92 25.28
CA ALA A 20 4.86 -17.62 24.38
C ALA A 20 5.12 -17.22 22.92
N ILE A 21 4.65 -18.03 21.98
CA ILE A 21 4.77 -17.79 20.54
C ILE A 21 3.40 -17.95 19.86
N GLU A 22 2.94 -16.90 19.20
CA GLU A 22 1.90 -16.91 18.17
C GLU A 22 2.55 -17.32 16.84
N GLY A 23 2.53 -18.61 16.55
CA GLY A 23 3.06 -19.19 15.32
C GLY A 23 2.27 -18.79 14.09
N HIS A 24 2.92 -18.89 12.93
CA HIS A 24 2.26 -18.83 11.64
C HIS A 24 1.25 -19.98 11.50
N GLY A 25 1.62 -21.22 11.83
CA GLY A 25 0.74 -22.38 12.06
C GLY A 25 -0.46 -22.45 11.15
N THR A 26 -0.26 -22.83 9.89
CA THR A 26 -1.30 -22.85 8.84
C THR A 26 -1.95 -24.21 8.68
N SER A 27 -1.57 -25.20 9.49
CA SER A 27 -1.97 -26.60 9.33
C SER A 27 -1.43 -27.22 8.03
N THR A 28 -0.41 -26.61 7.42
CA THR A 28 0.27 -27.20 6.26
C THR A 28 1.39 -28.11 6.75
N PRO A 29 1.43 -29.41 6.37
CA PRO A 29 2.38 -30.35 6.96
C PRO A 29 3.85 -29.91 6.84
N VAL A 30 4.23 -29.39 5.68
CA VAL A 30 5.60 -28.90 5.43
C VAL A 30 5.85 -27.56 6.10
N GLY A 31 4.88 -26.64 6.07
CA GLY A 31 5.02 -25.30 6.67
C GLY A 31 5.16 -25.37 8.18
N ASP A 32 4.25 -26.07 8.85
CA ASP A 32 4.26 -26.23 10.31
C ASP A 32 5.51 -26.98 10.77
N ALA A 33 5.94 -28.03 10.07
CA ALA A 33 7.19 -28.73 10.41
C ALA A 33 8.42 -27.83 10.26
N THR A 34 8.48 -27.02 9.20
CA THR A 34 9.59 -26.08 8.95
C THR A 34 9.63 -24.98 10.02
N GLU A 35 8.48 -24.45 10.39
CA GLU A 35 8.34 -23.46 11.47
C GLU A 35 8.82 -24.02 12.81
N LEU A 36 8.32 -25.20 13.21
CA LEU A 36 8.70 -25.83 14.48
C LEU A 36 10.20 -26.16 14.54
N VAL A 37 10.78 -26.69 13.44
CA VAL A 37 12.22 -26.94 13.36
C VAL A 37 13.02 -25.64 13.47
N THR A 38 12.54 -24.56 12.85
CA THR A 38 13.17 -23.24 12.92
C THR A 38 13.16 -22.68 14.35
N LEU A 39 11.99 -22.70 14.99
CA LEU A 39 11.80 -22.25 16.37
C LEU A 39 12.64 -23.07 17.34
N ARG A 40 12.61 -24.40 17.23
CA ARG A 40 13.46 -25.30 18.02
C ARG A 40 14.92 -24.94 17.87
N SER A 41 15.40 -24.81 16.63
CA SER A 41 16.82 -24.51 16.36
C SER A 41 17.25 -23.17 16.93
N PHE A 42 16.37 -22.17 16.89
CA PHE A 42 16.67 -20.83 17.43
C PHE A 42 16.64 -20.80 18.97
N PHE A 43 15.67 -21.47 19.62
CA PHE A 43 15.43 -21.39 21.06
C PHE A 43 16.08 -22.49 21.92
N ALA A 44 16.54 -23.62 21.36
CA ALA A 44 16.93 -24.82 22.10
C ALA A 44 17.96 -24.62 23.23
N ALA A 45 18.87 -23.64 23.10
CA ALA A 45 19.89 -23.33 24.10
C ALA A 45 19.65 -22.00 24.84
N LYS A 46 18.51 -21.36 24.59
CA LYS A 46 18.21 -20.00 25.07
C LYS A 46 17.09 -19.95 26.10
N GLN A 47 16.52 -21.10 26.46
CA GLN A 47 15.36 -21.19 27.31
C GLN A 47 15.55 -22.21 28.44
N ALA A 48 14.97 -21.93 29.59
CA ALA A 48 15.01 -22.82 30.76
C ALA A 48 14.00 -23.98 30.64
N GLY A 49 13.00 -23.87 29.76
CA GLY A 49 12.00 -24.89 29.53
C GLY A 49 11.21 -24.66 28.24
N PRO A 50 10.25 -25.54 27.89
CA PRO A 50 9.52 -25.45 26.64
C PRO A 50 8.64 -24.20 26.55
N ILE A 51 8.74 -23.47 25.44
CA ILE A 51 7.89 -22.30 25.18
C ILE A 51 6.53 -22.77 24.64
N PRO A 52 5.39 -22.29 25.19
CA PRO A 52 4.09 -22.55 24.60
C PRO A 52 3.96 -21.87 23.22
N VAL A 53 3.63 -22.66 22.21
CA VAL A 53 3.31 -22.23 20.84
C VAL A 53 1.82 -22.44 20.60
N HIS A 54 1.18 -21.46 19.96
CA HIS A 54 -0.18 -21.58 19.44
C HIS A 54 -0.31 -20.84 18.09
N SER A 55 -1.42 -21.02 17.37
CA SER A 55 -1.79 -20.23 16.20
C SER A 55 -3.28 -19.92 16.24
N LEU A 56 -3.61 -18.62 16.17
CA LEU A 56 -4.99 -18.10 16.10
C LEU A 56 -5.78 -18.68 14.92
N LYS A 57 -5.09 -19.12 13.86
CA LYS A 57 -5.69 -19.65 12.64
C LYS A 57 -6.46 -20.95 12.87
N GLY A 58 -6.15 -21.67 13.96
CA GLY A 58 -6.95 -22.83 14.39
C GLY A 58 -8.38 -22.46 14.81
N LEU A 59 -8.61 -21.20 15.20
CA LEU A 59 -9.92 -20.69 15.61
C LEU A 59 -10.62 -19.90 14.49
N LEU A 60 -9.92 -18.97 13.85
CA LEU A 60 -10.52 -18.04 12.88
C LEU A 60 -10.32 -18.45 11.41
N GLY A 61 -9.53 -19.49 11.17
CA GLY A 61 -8.99 -19.78 9.84
C GLY A 61 -7.85 -18.83 9.44
N HIS A 62 -7.25 -19.08 8.28
CA HIS A 62 -6.20 -18.22 7.76
C HIS A 62 -6.82 -17.01 7.03
N ALA A 63 -6.76 -15.83 7.65
CA ALA A 63 -7.30 -14.57 7.13
C ALA A 63 -6.48 -13.96 5.95
N GLY A 64 -5.79 -14.80 5.17
CA GLY A 64 -4.93 -14.37 4.05
C GLY A 64 -3.96 -13.24 4.45
N TRP A 65 -4.07 -12.11 3.75
CA TRP A 65 -3.24 -10.92 3.96
C TRP A 65 -3.40 -10.25 5.33
N ALA A 66 -4.57 -10.40 5.95
CA ALA A 66 -4.84 -9.84 7.28
C ALA A 66 -4.36 -10.74 8.43
N ALA A 67 -3.77 -11.90 8.13
CA ALA A 67 -3.40 -12.88 9.16
C ALA A 67 -2.37 -12.34 10.18
N GLY A 68 -1.38 -11.56 9.73
CA GLY A 68 -0.41 -10.93 10.63
C GLY A 68 -1.07 -9.91 11.56
N THR A 69 -1.94 -9.05 11.02
CA THR A 69 -2.71 -8.07 11.81
C THR A 69 -3.61 -8.75 12.83
N ALA A 70 -4.30 -9.82 12.43
CA ALA A 70 -5.13 -10.61 13.33
C ALA A 70 -4.32 -11.19 14.51
N SER A 71 -3.14 -11.74 14.22
CA SER A 71 -2.21 -12.23 15.25
C SER A 71 -1.69 -11.12 16.16
N VAL A 72 -1.38 -9.92 15.64
CA VAL A 72 -0.99 -8.75 16.45
C VAL A 72 -2.12 -8.33 17.38
N ILE A 73 -3.34 -8.17 16.88
CA ILE A 73 -4.52 -7.82 17.68
C ILE A 73 -4.73 -8.88 18.78
N ALA A 74 -4.67 -10.16 18.43
CA ALA A 74 -4.86 -11.23 19.39
C ALA A 74 -3.79 -11.25 20.47
N VAL A 75 -2.51 -11.03 20.13
CA VAL A 75 -1.43 -10.97 21.13
C VAL A 75 -1.57 -9.75 22.03
N CYS A 76 -2.00 -8.59 21.51
CA CYS A 76 -2.35 -7.44 22.34
C CYS A 76 -3.45 -7.81 23.35
N GLU A 77 -4.47 -8.55 22.93
CA GLU A 77 -5.52 -9.06 23.81
C GLU A 77 -5.00 -10.07 24.84
N TYR A 78 -4.07 -10.96 24.47
CA TYR A 78 -3.47 -11.92 25.39
C TYR A 78 -2.68 -11.20 26.49
N LEU A 79 -1.86 -10.22 26.10
CA LEU A 79 -1.06 -9.40 27.01
C LEU A 79 -1.94 -8.52 27.92
N ARG A 80 -3.04 -7.97 27.38
CA ARG A 80 -4.01 -7.15 28.13
C ARG A 80 -4.74 -7.96 29.20
N ASN A 81 -5.17 -9.17 28.85
CA ASN A 81 -5.90 -10.06 29.75
C ASN A 81 -4.98 -10.94 30.62
N GLY A 82 -3.66 -10.88 30.41
CA GLY A 82 -2.69 -11.68 31.17
C GLY A 82 -2.84 -13.18 30.96
N GLN A 83 -3.36 -13.62 29.81
CA GLN A 83 -3.60 -15.03 29.51
C GLN A 83 -3.22 -15.37 28.07
N PHE A 84 -2.50 -16.47 27.89
CA PHE A 84 -2.23 -17.08 26.60
C PHE A 84 -3.22 -18.23 26.37
N PRO A 85 -3.96 -18.26 25.26
CA PRO A 85 -5.04 -19.22 25.05
C PRO A 85 -4.52 -20.64 24.81
N SER A 86 -5.44 -21.61 24.89
CA SER A 86 -5.18 -22.97 24.40
C SER A 86 -5.25 -23.04 22.87
N GLN A 87 -4.55 -24.00 22.28
CA GLN A 87 -4.63 -24.22 20.85
C GLN A 87 -5.99 -24.79 20.43
N ALA A 88 -6.73 -24.04 19.62
CA ALA A 88 -7.97 -24.50 19.02
C ALA A 88 -7.71 -25.64 18.02
N MET A 89 -8.67 -26.57 17.94
CA MET A 89 -8.67 -27.72 17.01
C MET A 89 -7.44 -28.65 17.13
N PHE A 90 -6.74 -28.63 18.26
CA PHE A 90 -5.62 -29.52 18.53
C PHE A 90 -6.07 -30.83 19.19
N ARG A 91 -5.61 -31.96 18.63
CA ARG A 91 -5.89 -33.31 19.18
C ARG A 91 -4.62 -34.08 19.52
N GLN A 92 -3.68 -34.13 18.59
CA GLN A 92 -2.44 -34.88 18.71
C GLN A 92 -1.28 -34.08 18.11
N PRO A 93 -0.08 -34.15 18.70
CA PRO A 93 1.10 -33.48 18.18
C PRO A 93 1.58 -34.12 16.88
N SER A 94 2.15 -33.31 15.98
CA SER A 94 2.91 -33.81 14.83
C SER A 94 4.28 -34.34 15.27
N ASN A 95 4.95 -35.14 14.43
CA ASN A 95 6.32 -35.60 14.70
C ASN A 95 7.28 -34.42 14.93
N ALA A 96 7.16 -33.35 14.13
CA ALA A 96 8.00 -32.17 14.30
C ALA A 96 7.80 -31.48 15.67
N LEU A 97 6.59 -31.52 16.22
CA LEU A 97 6.31 -31.01 17.57
C LEU A 97 6.86 -31.95 18.65
N LEU A 98 6.71 -33.27 18.48
CA LEU A 98 7.29 -34.28 19.39
C LEU A 98 8.82 -34.15 19.47
N ASP A 99 9.47 -34.00 18.31
CA ASP A 99 10.91 -33.78 18.17
C ASP A 99 11.38 -32.43 18.76
N SER A 100 10.43 -31.54 19.07
CA SER A 100 10.67 -30.23 19.68
C SER A 100 10.27 -30.15 21.14
N SER A 101 9.82 -31.24 21.76
CA SER A 101 9.22 -31.27 23.11
C SER A 101 10.12 -30.73 24.24
N GLY A 102 11.45 -30.74 24.07
CA GLY A 102 12.39 -30.11 25.01
C GLY A 102 12.50 -28.59 24.89
N THR A 103 11.91 -27.98 23.86
CA THR A 103 12.03 -26.55 23.53
C THR A 103 10.69 -25.87 23.30
N LEU A 104 9.70 -26.59 22.76
CA LEU A 104 8.39 -26.09 22.41
C LEU A 104 7.31 -27.01 22.98
N THR A 105 6.17 -26.44 23.35
CA THR A 105 5.00 -27.19 23.80
C THR A 105 3.72 -26.55 23.25
N VAL A 106 2.63 -27.31 23.18
CA VAL A 106 1.30 -26.79 22.82
C VAL A 106 0.38 -27.02 24.00
N SER A 107 -0.27 -25.95 24.47
CA SER A 107 -1.18 -26.04 25.60
C SER A 107 -2.62 -26.34 25.16
N THR A 108 -3.25 -27.29 25.85
CA THR A 108 -4.69 -27.59 25.71
C THR A 108 -5.55 -26.81 26.70
N LYS A 109 -4.94 -25.97 27.54
CA LYS A 109 -5.62 -25.07 28.49
C LYS A 109 -5.01 -23.66 28.43
N PRO A 110 -5.77 -22.60 28.72
CA PRO A 110 -5.19 -21.27 28.87
C PRO A 110 -4.06 -21.24 29.92
N ILE A 111 -3.01 -20.50 29.65
CA ILE A 111 -1.84 -20.30 30.53
C ILE A 111 -1.84 -18.85 31.02
N ALA A 112 -1.67 -18.66 32.33
CA ALA A 112 -1.49 -17.31 32.89
C ALA A 112 -0.11 -16.76 32.48
N LEU A 113 -0.10 -15.54 31.93
CA LEU A 113 1.13 -14.85 31.55
C LEU A 113 1.78 -14.20 32.78
N PRO A 114 3.12 -14.12 32.84
CA PRO A 114 3.81 -13.39 33.90
C PRO A 114 3.38 -11.90 33.91
N PRO A 115 3.04 -11.33 35.08
CA PRO A 115 2.55 -9.96 35.16
C PRO A 115 3.63 -8.96 34.72
N ARG A 116 3.23 -7.96 33.92
CA ARG A 116 4.02 -6.77 33.53
C ARG A 116 5.36 -7.01 32.81
N LYS A 117 5.73 -8.26 32.48
CA LYS A 117 7.01 -8.59 31.81
C LYS A 117 6.87 -9.61 30.68
N ALA A 118 5.64 -10.00 30.34
CA ALA A 118 5.42 -10.96 29.26
C ALA A 118 5.83 -10.39 27.90
N ARG A 119 6.65 -11.15 27.17
CA ARG A 119 6.93 -10.94 25.75
C ARG A 119 6.44 -12.12 24.93
N ILE A 120 5.65 -11.84 23.91
CA ILE A 120 5.09 -12.84 23.01
C ILE A 120 5.66 -12.58 21.62
N ALA A 121 6.24 -13.62 21.03
CA ALA A 121 6.71 -13.59 19.66
C ALA A 121 5.58 -13.95 18.69
N ILE A 122 5.61 -13.38 17.49
CA ILE A 122 4.62 -13.57 16.43
C ILE A 122 5.37 -13.92 15.15
N ASP A 123 4.98 -15.03 14.52
CA ASP A 123 5.51 -15.49 13.25
C ASP A 123 4.51 -15.32 12.10
N GLY A 124 5.01 -14.83 10.95
CA GLY A 124 4.25 -14.72 9.71
C GLY A 124 5.09 -15.11 8.50
N PHE A 125 4.74 -16.22 7.85
CA PHE A 125 5.50 -16.76 6.71
C PHE A 125 4.64 -16.81 5.45
N GLY A 126 4.72 -15.75 4.64
CA GLY A 126 3.93 -15.61 3.42
C GLY A 126 4.46 -16.39 2.23
N PHE A 127 3.57 -16.69 1.26
CA PHE A 127 3.98 -17.18 -0.05
C PHE A 127 5.01 -16.25 -0.69
N GLY A 128 5.99 -16.84 -1.40
CA GLY A 128 7.14 -16.10 -1.93
C GLY A 128 8.29 -15.92 -0.93
N GLY A 129 8.16 -16.39 0.31
CA GLY A 129 9.24 -16.30 1.30
C GLY A 129 9.34 -14.94 1.98
N ALA A 130 8.24 -14.19 2.02
CA ALA A 130 8.11 -12.97 2.80
C ALA A 130 7.87 -13.34 4.27
N ASN A 131 8.96 -13.38 5.05
CA ASN A 131 8.95 -13.82 6.44
C ASN A 131 9.06 -12.61 7.39
N ALA A 132 8.16 -12.55 8.38
CA ALA A 132 8.16 -11.56 9.44
C ALA A 132 8.24 -12.25 10.81
N HIS A 133 8.96 -11.62 11.73
CA HIS A 133 8.99 -11.98 13.15
C HIS A 133 8.81 -10.70 13.96
N VAL A 134 7.83 -10.69 14.85
CA VAL A 134 7.52 -9.54 15.70
C VAL A 134 7.53 -9.98 17.14
N VAL A 135 8.06 -9.15 18.04
CA VAL A 135 7.96 -9.37 19.48
C VAL A 135 7.12 -8.24 20.07
N LEU A 136 6.04 -8.60 20.74
CA LEU A 136 5.22 -7.66 21.51
C LEU A 136 5.45 -7.87 22.99
N GLU A 137 5.52 -6.78 23.74
CA GLU A 137 5.68 -6.80 25.20
C GLU A 137 4.52 -6.08 25.88
N HIS A 138 4.21 -6.50 27.12
CA HIS A 138 3.19 -5.84 27.93
C HIS A 138 3.49 -4.35 28.09
N TYR A 139 2.48 -3.50 27.90
CA TYR A 139 2.62 -2.06 28.05
C TYR A 139 2.83 -1.66 29.52
N ASP A 140 3.90 -0.92 29.80
CA ASP A 140 4.19 -0.36 31.13
C ASP A 140 4.15 1.18 31.06
N ALA A 141 3.12 1.78 31.65
CA ALA A 141 2.93 3.23 31.69
C ALA A 141 4.01 3.98 32.50
N HIS A 142 4.76 3.27 33.36
CA HIS A 142 5.82 3.85 34.18
C HIS A 142 7.21 3.71 33.53
N ARG A 143 7.33 2.89 32.47
CA ARG A 143 8.57 2.86 31.69
C ARG A 143 8.74 4.21 31.03
N SER A 144 9.92 4.82 31.20
CA SER A 144 10.27 6.07 30.51
C SER A 144 9.94 5.88 29.03
N LYS A 145 9.08 6.76 28.50
CA LYS A 145 8.73 6.76 27.07
C LYS A 145 10.06 6.92 26.34
N SER A 146 10.54 5.86 25.70
CA SER A 146 11.55 6.01 24.66
C SER A 146 11.01 7.04 23.68
N GLU A 147 11.83 7.96 23.21
CA GLU A 147 11.40 8.87 22.16
C GLU A 147 10.75 8.04 21.05
N PRO A 148 9.53 8.41 20.61
CA PRO A 148 8.90 7.72 19.50
C PRO A 148 9.90 7.68 18.35
N VAL A 149 10.24 6.48 17.89
CA VAL A 149 11.03 6.34 16.66
C VAL A 149 10.13 6.82 15.54
N LYS A 150 10.20 8.11 15.22
CA LYS A 150 9.54 8.65 14.04
C LYS A 150 10.20 7.98 12.84
N PRO A 151 9.44 7.29 11.96
CA PRO A 151 9.97 6.91 10.66
C PRO A 151 10.44 8.20 10.00
N SER A 152 11.75 8.36 9.91
CA SER A 152 12.36 9.48 9.21
C SER A 152 12.93 8.91 7.95
N LEU A 153 12.59 9.52 6.82
CA LEU A 153 13.37 9.32 5.62
C LEU A 153 14.81 9.73 5.94
N PRO A 154 15.84 9.02 5.42
CA PRO A 154 17.21 9.46 5.55
C PRO A 154 17.28 10.95 5.21
N ALA A 155 17.76 11.77 6.14
CA ALA A 155 17.83 13.20 5.91
C ALA A 155 18.66 13.44 4.65
N ALA A 156 18.11 14.16 3.67
CA ALA A 156 18.82 14.58 2.47
C ALA A 156 20.03 15.48 2.77
N ALA A 157 20.16 15.96 4.02
CA ALA A 157 21.21 16.85 4.47
C ALA A 157 22.26 16.10 5.28
N GLY A 158 23.24 15.54 4.56
CA GLY A 158 24.45 14.92 5.12
C GLY A 158 24.99 13.86 4.17
N HIS A 159 26.22 14.05 3.66
CA HIS A 159 26.82 13.23 2.59
C HIS A 159 26.80 11.70 2.82
N ASP A 160 26.63 11.19 4.05
CA ASP A 160 26.65 9.75 4.31
C ASP A 160 25.28 9.06 4.16
N GLY A 161 24.18 9.77 4.42
CA GLY A 161 22.82 9.22 4.46
C GLY A 161 22.02 9.34 3.16
N GLU A 162 22.55 10.09 2.20
CA GLU A 162 21.95 10.30 0.88
C GLU A 162 21.75 8.97 0.15
N LEU A 163 20.57 8.78 -0.46
CA LEU A 163 20.29 7.63 -1.31
C LEU A 163 20.87 7.86 -2.70
N VAL A 164 21.52 6.84 -3.25
CA VAL A 164 22.20 6.90 -4.54
C VAL A 164 21.84 5.71 -5.42
N PHE A 165 21.77 5.95 -6.72
CA PHE A 165 21.72 4.91 -7.74
C PHE A 165 23.14 4.38 -7.99
N VAL A 166 23.30 3.05 -7.99
CA VAL A 166 24.60 2.40 -8.31
C VAL A 166 24.54 1.55 -9.57
N ALA A 167 23.34 1.11 -9.97
CA ALA A 167 23.10 0.42 -11.23
C ALA A 167 21.62 0.54 -11.61
N TYR A 168 21.32 0.41 -12.90
CA TYR A 168 19.96 0.26 -13.41
C TYR A 168 19.96 -0.61 -14.66
N HIS A 169 18.85 -1.31 -14.88
CA HIS A 169 18.63 -2.09 -16.10
C HIS A 169 17.18 -2.01 -16.51
N ALA A 170 16.92 -1.85 -17.80
CA ALA A 170 15.59 -1.79 -18.35
C ALA A 170 15.40 -2.75 -19.53
N GLU A 171 14.22 -3.33 -19.59
CA GLU A 171 13.72 -4.16 -20.67
C GLU A 171 12.51 -3.46 -21.30
N ARG A 172 12.49 -3.42 -22.62
CA ARG A 172 11.41 -2.86 -23.43
C ARG A 172 11.02 -3.86 -24.52
N PRO A 173 9.75 -3.89 -24.95
CA PRO A 173 9.37 -4.60 -26.15
C PRO A 173 10.11 -4.08 -27.39
N SER A 174 10.56 -4.98 -28.25
CA SER A 174 11.22 -4.62 -29.51
C SER A 174 10.19 -4.34 -30.59
N GLY A 175 10.07 -3.09 -31.03
CA GLY A 175 9.25 -2.71 -32.19
C GLY A 175 7.73 -2.79 -31.99
N SER A 176 7.25 -2.96 -30.75
CA SER A 176 5.83 -3.00 -30.39
C SER A 176 5.58 -2.28 -29.07
N ALA A 177 4.30 -2.15 -28.67
CA ALA A 177 3.93 -1.65 -27.34
C ALA A 177 3.97 -2.73 -26.24
N ARG A 178 4.18 -4.01 -26.60
CA ARG A 178 3.95 -5.17 -25.72
C ARG A 178 4.98 -6.26 -25.88
N PHE A 179 5.40 -6.86 -24.79
CA PHE A 179 6.33 -7.99 -24.83
C PHE A 179 5.70 -9.19 -25.54
N GLU A 180 6.48 -9.88 -26.35
CA GLU A 180 6.07 -11.19 -26.86
C GLU A 180 6.21 -12.24 -25.73
N ARG A 181 5.09 -12.67 -25.16
CA ARG A 181 5.05 -13.56 -23.97
C ARG A 181 5.89 -14.82 -24.16
N ASP A 182 5.88 -15.36 -25.38
CA ASP A 182 6.63 -16.57 -25.72
C ASP A 182 8.15 -16.36 -25.79
N GLN A 183 8.59 -15.12 -26.05
CA GLN A 183 10.01 -14.76 -26.09
C GLN A 183 10.56 -14.41 -24.70
N VAL A 184 9.71 -13.95 -23.77
CA VAL A 184 10.12 -13.67 -22.39
C VAL A 184 10.27 -15.00 -21.62
N LYS A 185 11.50 -15.51 -21.56
CA LYS A 185 11.85 -16.73 -20.83
C LYS A 185 12.65 -16.40 -19.57
N ALA A 186 12.38 -17.13 -18.49
CA ALA A 186 13.21 -17.04 -17.29
C ALA A 186 14.67 -17.44 -17.62
N PRO A 187 15.67 -16.86 -16.94
CA PRO A 187 17.07 -17.15 -17.19
C PRO A 187 17.41 -18.63 -17.00
N LYS A 188 18.07 -19.25 -18.00
CA LYS A 188 18.34 -20.70 -18.07
C LYS A 188 19.19 -21.25 -16.92
N LYS A 189 19.92 -20.38 -16.22
CA LYS A 189 20.77 -20.77 -15.08
C LYS A 189 19.96 -21.18 -13.85
N PHE A 190 18.69 -20.78 -13.77
CA PHE A 190 17.81 -21.14 -12.67
C PHE A 190 17.06 -22.43 -12.98
N ILE A 191 17.09 -23.37 -12.05
CA ILE A 191 16.34 -24.62 -12.16
C ILE A 191 14.89 -24.33 -11.77
N ILE A 192 14.02 -24.21 -12.78
CA ILE A 192 12.58 -24.05 -12.61
C ILE A 192 11.90 -25.25 -13.27
N LEU A 193 10.95 -25.87 -12.57
CA LEU A 193 10.17 -26.98 -13.15
C LEU A 193 9.46 -26.52 -14.42
N PRO A 194 9.48 -27.30 -15.52
CA PRO A 194 8.88 -26.87 -16.80
C PRO A 194 7.43 -26.39 -16.67
N GLN A 195 6.57 -27.17 -16.01
CA GLN A 195 5.17 -26.80 -15.80
C GLN A 195 4.98 -25.50 -15.00
N LEU A 196 5.87 -25.23 -14.05
CA LEU A 196 5.86 -23.98 -13.29
C LEU A 196 6.31 -22.81 -14.18
N ALA A 197 7.39 -22.99 -14.95
CA ALA A 197 7.88 -21.98 -15.88
C ALA A 197 6.85 -21.60 -16.96
N ASP A 198 6.05 -22.57 -17.40
CA ASP A 198 4.96 -22.37 -18.36
C ASP A 198 3.80 -21.58 -17.75
N ASP A 199 3.44 -21.85 -16.48
CA ASP A 199 2.35 -21.15 -15.80
C ASP A 199 2.76 -19.78 -15.23
N MET A 200 4.07 -19.53 -15.04
CA MET A 200 4.61 -18.26 -14.56
C MET A 200 4.10 -17.08 -15.41
N ASP A 201 3.51 -16.11 -14.71
CA ASP A 201 3.13 -14.83 -15.28
C ASP A 201 4.34 -14.07 -15.83
N ILE A 202 4.13 -13.27 -16.88
CA ILE A 202 5.19 -12.47 -17.50
C ILE A 202 5.86 -11.53 -16.49
N SER A 203 5.10 -10.93 -15.56
CA SER A 203 5.64 -10.07 -14.51
C SER A 203 6.62 -10.81 -13.60
N GLN A 204 6.37 -12.09 -13.29
CA GLN A 204 7.29 -12.91 -12.50
C GLN A 204 8.58 -13.21 -13.27
N LYS A 205 8.50 -13.44 -14.59
CA LYS A 205 9.68 -13.68 -15.44
C LYS A 205 10.52 -12.41 -15.56
N LEU A 206 9.87 -11.28 -15.86
CA LEU A 206 10.53 -9.97 -15.97
C LEU A 206 11.17 -9.57 -14.63
N ALA A 207 10.52 -9.79 -13.49
CA ALA A 207 11.08 -9.49 -12.17
C ALA A 207 12.42 -10.21 -11.96
N VAL A 208 12.54 -11.47 -12.38
CA VAL A 208 13.80 -12.22 -12.31
C VAL A 208 14.83 -11.64 -13.30
N ILE A 209 14.42 -11.37 -14.54
CA ILE A 209 15.31 -10.86 -15.60
C ILE A 209 15.91 -9.52 -15.21
N VAL A 210 15.09 -8.49 -14.92
CA VAL A 210 15.60 -7.14 -14.66
C VAL A 210 16.40 -7.09 -13.36
N SER A 211 16.00 -7.83 -12.33
CA SER A 211 16.73 -7.91 -11.06
C SER A 211 18.07 -8.64 -11.22
N GLU A 212 18.14 -9.66 -12.06
CA GLU A 212 19.41 -10.31 -12.38
C GLU A 212 20.35 -9.35 -13.11
N GLN A 213 19.86 -8.70 -14.16
CA GLN A 213 20.67 -7.83 -15.02
C GLN A 213 21.23 -6.64 -14.24
N VAL A 214 20.42 -6.00 -13.38
CA VAL A 214 20.93 -4.90 -12.55
C VAL A 214 21.98 -5.38 -11.55
N LEU A 215 21.84 -6.59 -10.99
CA LEU A 215 22.83 -7.15 -10.07
C LEU A 215 24.15 -7.53 -10.76
N GLN A 216 24.11 -7.94 -12.04
CA GLN A 216 25.33 -8.20 -12.82
C GLN A 216 26.19 -6.95 -13.02
N GLN A 217 25.58 -5.75 -12.96
CA GLN A 217 26.29 -4.48 -13.04
C GLN A 217 26.90 -4.03 -11.69
N VAL A 218 26.52 -4.66 -10.57
CA VAL A 218 27.06 -4.34 -9.25
C VAL A 218 28.37 -5.13 -9.05
N PRO A 219 29.55 -4.46 -9.00
CA PRO A 219 30.82 -5.16 -8.87
C PRO A 219 30.95 -5.87 -7.53
N GLN A 220 31.57 -7.06 -7.54
CA GLN A 220 31.86 -7.85 -6.34
C GLN A 220 30.61 -8.17 -5.47
N PHE A 221 29.47 -8.44 -6.12
CA PHE A 221 28.24 -8.83 -5.43
C PHE A 221 28.35 -10.21 -4.76
N ASP A 222 28.76 -10.20 -3.50
CA ASP A 222 29.07 -11.38 -2.69
C ASP A 222 27.90 -11.83 -1.78
N ASP A 223 28.13 -12.90 -1.00
CA ASP A 223 27.13 -13.45 -0.09
C ASP A 223 26.72 -12.50 1.04
N ALA A 224 27.61 -11.57 1.43
CA ALA A 224 27.27 -10.53 2.39
C ALA A 224 26.27 -9.54 1.79
N MET A 225 26.49 -9.07 0.56
CA MET A 225 25.52 -8.22 -0.14
C MET A 225 24.19 -8.93 -0.35
N ARG A 226 24.21 -10.21 -0.73
CA ARG A 226 22.99 -11.03 -0.85
C ARG A 226 22.16 -11.02 0.42
N ARG A 227 22.82 -11.19 1.58
CA ARG A 227 22.14 -11.14 2.87
C ARG A 227 21.54 -9.76 3.15
N GLU A 228 22.19 -8.69 2.74
CA GLU A 228 21.82 -7.30 3.01
C GLU A 228 20.93 -6.65 1.93
N THR A 229 20.59 -7.38 0.87
CA THR A 229 19.82 -6.83 -0.27
C THR A 229 18.34 -7.18 -0.17
N SER A 230 17.50 -6.15 -0.19
CA SER A 230 16.04 -6.25 -0.32
C SER A 230 15.59 -6.15 -1.77
N LEU A 231 14.38 -6.62 -2.07
CA LEU A 231 13.77 -6.51 -3.40
C LEU A 231 12.33 -6.01 -3.29
N LEU A 232 12.09 -4.80 -3.78
CA LEU A 232 10.79 -4.16 -3.84
C LEU A 232 10.31 -4.14 -5.28
N LEU A 233 9.08 -4.58 -5.51
CA LEU A 233 8.46 -4.56 -6.84
C LEU A 233 7.30 -3.56 -6.87
N ALA A 234 7.49 -2.43 -7.54
CA ALA A 234 6.43 -1.52 -7.94
C ALA A 234 5.62 -2.16 -9.07
N MET A 235 4.38 -2.51 -8.78
CA MET A 235 3.47 -3.09 -9.76
C MET A 235 2.04 -2.77 -9.35
N SER A 236 1.28 -2.21 -10.29
CA SER A 236 -0.11 -1.88 -10.06
C SER A 236 -1.03 -3.03 -10.47
N GLY A 237 -2.07 -3.26 -9.69
CA GLY A 237 -3.10 -4.23 -10.05
C GLY A 237 -2.59 -5.67 -10.02
N LYS A 238 -3.07 -6.50 -10.95
CA LYS A 238 -3.32 -7.91 -10.65
C LYS A 238 -2.49 -9.00 -11.32
N THR A 239 -1.41 -8.83 -12.06
CA THR A 239 -0.83 -9.90 -12.94
C THR A 239 -1.82 -10.44 -13.98
N GLU A 240 -1.35 -10.81 -15.17
CA GLU A 240 -2.23 -11.32 -16.23
C GLU A 240 -2.86 -12.65 -15.81
N ARG A 241 -2.08 -13.54 -15.20
CA ARG A 241 -2.56 -14.82 -14.66
C ARG A 241 -3.65 -14.61 -13.60
N GLY A 242 -3.51 -13.58 -12.76
CA GLY A 242 -4.52 -13.22 -11.77
C GLY A 242 -5.80 -12.67 -12.36
N VAL A 243 -5.72 -11.90 -13.43
CA VAL A 243 -6.89 -11.46 -14.20
C VAL A 243 -7.60 -12.67 -14.81
N GLU A 244 -6.89 -13.57 -15.50
CA GLU A 244 -7.47 -14.79 -16.08
C GLU A 244 -8.14 -15.68 -15.03
N ALA A 245 -7.46 -15.95 -13.91
CA ALA A 245 -8.00 -16.78 -12.85
C ALA A 245 -9.26 -16.15 -12.21
N THR A 246 -9.24 -14.83 -11.99
CA THR A 246 -10.39 -14.08 -11.47
C THR A 246 -11.55 -14.13 -12.46
N LEU A 247 -11.27 -13.95 -13.76
CA LEU A 247 -12.28 -14.01 -14.82
C LEU A 247 -13.03 -15.34 -14.76
N ARG A 248 -12.32 -16.47 -14.67
CA ARG A 248 -12.94 -17.80 -14.60
C ARG A 248 -13.85 -17.96 -13.39
N ILE A 249 -13.46 -17.45 -12.23
CA ILE A 249 -14.27 -17.51 -10.99
C ILE A 249 -15.51 -16.61 -11.10
N MET A 250 -15.36 -15.42 -11.69
CA MET A 250 -16.38 -14.38 -11.69
C MET A 250 -17.30 -14.42 -12.91
N THR A 251 -16.99 -15.21 -13.95
CA THR A 251 -17.71 -15.21 -15.24
C THR A 251 -19.21 -15.39 -15.05
N GLU A 252 -19.67 -16.37 -14.27
CA GLU A 252 -21.11 -16.59 -14.07
C GLU A 252 -21.80 -15.47 -13.29
N ARG A 253 -21.06 -14.78 -12.41
CA ARG A 253 -21.57 -13.57 -11.77
C ARG A 253 -21.65 -12.43 -12.78
N MET A 254 -20.63 -12.23 -13.61
CA MET A 254 -20.61 -11.20 -14.64
C MET A 254 -21.71 -11.42 -15.68
N ARG A 255 -21.93 -12.66 -16.15
CA ARG A 255 -23.03 -13.00 -17.06
C ARG A 255 -24.40 -12.60 -16.51
N ARG A 256 -24.64 -12.81 -15.21
CA ARG A 256 -25.89 -12.39 -14.55
C ARG A 256 -26.03 -10.87 -14.50
N VAL A 257 -24.95 -10.15 -14.23
CA VAL A 257 -24.94 -8.67 -14.17
C VAL A 257 -25.11 -8.04 -15.55
N LEU A 258 -24.51 -8.64 -16.58
CA LEU A 258 -24.50 -8.11 -17.95
C LEU A 258 -25.69 -8.59 -18.80
N ARG A 259 -26.72 -9.21 -18.21
CA ARG A 259 -27.93 -9.62 -18.93
C ARG A 259 -28.52 -8.44 -19.71
N GLY A 260 -28.92 -8.68 -20.96
CA GLY A 260 -29.43 -7.64 -21.87
C GLY A 260 -28.34 -6.81 -22.56
N ASN A 261 -27.05 -7.07 -22.28
CA ASN A 261 -25.91 -6.45 -22.97
C ASN A 261 -25.15 -7.52 -23.77
N GLU A 262 -25.78 -8.11 -24.78
CA GLU A 262 -25.25 -9.26 -25.54
C GLU A 262 -23.84 -9.04 -26.09
N HIS A 263 -23.53 -7.84 -26.59
CA HIS A 263 -22.17 -7.53 -27.06
C HIS A 263 -21.10 -7.65 -25.96
N LEU A 264 -21.41 -7.28 -24.71
CA LEU A 264 -20.48 -7.43 -23.59
C LEU A 264 -20.39 -8.89 -23.13
N LEU A 265 -21.49 -9.64 -23.22
CA LEU A 265 -21.50 -11.09 -22.94
C LEU A 265 -20.65 -11.86 -23.96
N ASP A 266 -20.73 -11.53 -25.25
CA ASP A 266 -19.89 -12.13 -26.29
C ASP A 266 -18.40 -11.88 -26.04
N ARG A 267 -18.04 -10.65 -25.64
CA ARG A 267 -16.66 -10.30 -25.27
C ARG A 267 -16.19 -11.04 -24.02
N LEU A 268 -17.05 -11.15 -23.00
CA LEU A 268 -16.78 -11.92 -21.79
C LEU A 268 -16.53 -13.40 -22.12
N ASP A 269 -17.35 -13.98 -22.99
CA ASP A 269 -17.26 -15.38 -23.40
C ASP A 269 -16.04 -15.65 -24.28
N ALA A 270 -15.65 -14.69 -25.12
CA ALA A 270 -14.38 -14.76 -25.85
C ALA A 270 -13.18 -14.74 -24.88
N ALA A 271 -13.15 -13.80 -23.94
CA ALA A 271 -12.08 -13.70 -22.94
C ALA A 271 -12.01 -14.95 -22.04
N TYR A 272 -13.16 -15.47 -21.60
CA TYR A 272 -13.25 -16.68 -20.79
C TYR A 272 -12.70 -17.91 -21.54
N ARG A 273 -13.01 -18.06 -22.84
CA ARG A 273 -12.49 -19.15 -23.68
C ARG A 273 -10.97 -19.13 -23.82
N THR A 274 -10.35 -17.94 -23.78
CA THR A 274 -8.89 -17.78 -23.84
C THR A 274 -8.20 -17.92 -22.48
N ALA A 275 -8.94 -17.83 -21.36
CA ALA A 275 -8.36 -17.89 -20.02
C ALA A 275 -7.84 -19.29 -19.70
N ARG A 276 -6.55 -19.38 -19.37
CA ARG A 276 -5.89 -20.66 -19.06
C ARG A 276 -6.59 -21.36 -17.87
N PRO A 277 -6.81 -22.69 -17.92
CA PRO A 277 -7.37 -23.45 -16.81
C PRO A 277 -6.61 -23.27 -15.50
N SER A 278 -7.33 -23.37 -14.38
CA SER A 278 -6.71 -23.42 -13.07
C SER A 278 -6.04 -24.79 -12.86
N GLY A 279 -4.87 -24.79 -12.23
CA GLY A 279 -4.08 -25.98 -11.91
C GLY A 279 -3.22 -25.76 -10.67
N ALA A 280 -2.28 -26.68 -10.43
CA ALA A 280 -1.46 -26.70 -9.21
C ALA A 280 -0.61 -25.42 -9.00
N TYR A 281 -0.22 -24.74 -10.08
CA TYR A 281 0.64 -23.56 -10.03
C TYR A 281 -0.13 -22.22 -10.10
N THR A 282 -1.43 -22.24 -10.40
CA THR A 282 -2.21 -21.01 -10.64
C THR A 282 -2.11 -20.03 -9.50
N LEU A 283 -2.24 -20.51 -8.25
CA LEU A 283 -2.16 -19.65 -7.07
C LEU A 283 -0.79 -18.96 -6.96
N GLN A 284 0.30 -19.70 -7.16
CA GLN A 284 1.65 -19.15 -7.07
C GLN A 284 1.95 -18.18 -8.23
N CYS A 285 1.42 -18.45 -9.40
CA CYS A 285 1.67 -17.67 -10.62
C CYS A 285 0.79 -16.42 -10.72
N MET A 286 -0.35 -16.37 -10.02
CA MET A 286 -1.26 -15.22 -10.03
C MET A 286 -0.98 -14.16 -8.96
N MET A 287 -0.08 -14.44 -8.03
CA MET A 287 0.14 -13.61 -6.85
C MET A 287 1.24 -12.57 -7.09
N PRO A 288 0.96 -11.25 -7.00
CA PRO A 288 1.95 -10.19 -7.14
C PRO A 288 3.19 -10.36 -6.24
N ASN A 289 2.99 -10.61 -4.95
CA ASN A 289 4.08 -10.76 -3.98
C ASN A 289 4.99 -11.97 -4.31
N VAL A 290 4.47 -12.99 -4.99
CA VAL A 290 5.29 -14.13 -5.44
C VAL A 290 6.25 -13.72 -6.56
N ALA A 291 5.95 -12.68 -7.34
CA ALA A 291 6.92 -12.14 -8.31
C ALA A 291 8.18 -11.62 -7.61
N ALA A 292 8.01 -10.77 -6.59
CA ALA A 292 9.10 -10.24 -5.78
C ALA A 292 9.83 -11.37 -5.03
N GLY A 293 9.08 -12.25 -4.37
CA GLY A 293 9.63 -13.36 -3.60
C GLY A 293 10.38 -14.40 -4.45
N ARG A 294 9.87 -14.71 -5.65
CA ARG A 294 10.54 -15.62 -6.58
C ARG A 294 11.83 -15.02 -7.12
N ALA A 295 11.84 -13.73 -7.48
CA ALA A 295 13.06 -13.05 -7.88
C ALA A 295 14.09 -13.06 -6.75
N ALA A 296 13.68 -12.72 -5.52
CA ALA A 296 14.54 -12.77 -4.34
C ALA A 296 15.09 -14.18 -4.09
N LEU A 297 14.24 -15.22 -4.17
CA LEU A 297 14.64 -16.61 -3.97
C LEU A 297 15.66 -17.08 -5.01
N LEU A 298 15.39 -16.87 -6.31
CA LEU A 298 16.29 -17.31 -7.38
C LEU A 298 17.63 -16.57 -7.33
N LEU A 299 17.62 -15.30 -6.95
CA LEU A 299 18.83 -14.47 -6.81
C LEU A 299 19.49 -14.61 -5.43
N ASN A 300 18.94 -15.44 -4.55
CA ASN A 300 19.37 -15.63 -3.16
C ASN A 300 19.54 -14.29 -2.40
N LEU A 301 18.55 -13.40 -2.53
CA LEU A 301 18.49 -12.16 -1.76
C LEU A 301 17.75 -12.43 -0.46
N ASN A 302 18.32 -12.02 0.67
CA ASN A 302 17.77 -12.36 1.98
C ASN A 302 17.23 -11.15 2.76
N GLY A 303 17.16 -9.96 2.15
CA GLY A 303 16.42 -8.83 2.71
C GLY A 303 14.91 -8.98 2.55
N PRO A 304 14.12 -8.07 3.15
CA PRO A 304 12.71 -7.91 2.84
C PRO A 304 12.39 -7.94 1.35
N ASN A 305 11.31 -8.62 0.99
CA ASN A 305 10.75 -8.58 -0.35
C ASN A 305 9.23 -8.40 -0.30
N PHE A 306 8.70 -7.50 -1.12
CA PHE A 306 7.27 -7.22 -1.22
C PHE A 306 6.94 -6.40 -2.47
N VAL A 307 5.64 -6.31 -2.76
CA VAL A 307 5.10 -5.45 -3.82
C VAL A 307 4.60 -4.15 -3.22
N VAL A 308 4.81 -3.05 -3.94
CA VAL A 308 4.23 -1.74 -3.64
C VAL A 308 3.25 -1.41 -4.76
N ASP A 309 1.98 -1.22 -4.38
CA ASP A 309 0.92 -0.78 -5.28
C ASP A 309 0.32 0.52 -4.72
N ALA A 310 0.56 1.61 -5.44
CA ALA A 310 -0.05 2.92 -5.21
C ALA A 310 -0.64 3.45 -6.53
N GLY A 311 -1.13 2.57 -7.40
CA GLY A 311 -1.56 2.93 -8.75
C GLY A 311 -0.41 3.58 -9.54
N ALA A 312 -0.67 4.72 -10.18
CA ALA A 312 0.33 5.43 -10.99
C ALA A 312 1.59 5.80 -10.20
N ASP A 313 1.51 5.95 -8.87
CA ASP A 313 2.61 6.37 -8.01
C ASP A 313 3.39 5.19 -7.40
N SER A 314 3.14 3.95 -7.87
CA SER A 314 3.76 2.74 -7.30
C SER A 314 5.29 2.79 -7.30
N LEU A 315 5.91 3.39 -8.31
CA LEU A 315 7.37 3.54 -8.39
C LEU A 315 7.90 4.52 -7.33
N GLU A 316 7.29 5.70 -7.21
CA GLU A 316 7.65 6.69 -6.17
C GLU A 316 7.44 6.13 -4.76
N ALA A 317 6.32 5.44 -4.53
CA ALA A 317 6.03 4.75 -3.29
C ALA A 317 7.06 3.65 -2.99
N ALA A 318 7.54 2.92 -3.99
CA ALA A 318 8.59 1.92 -3.81
C ALA A 318 9.95 2.54 -3.45
N PHE A 319 10.30 3.70 -4.02
CA PHE A 319 11.49 4.45 -3.58
C PHE A 319 11.35 4.98 -2.14
N THR A 320 10.16 5.43 -1.75
CA THR A 320 9.86 5.84 -0.37
C THR A 320 10.03 4.65 0.60
N ALA A 321 9.51 3.48 0.24
CA ALA A 321 9.71 2.26 1.03
C ALA A 321 11.20 1.83 1.07
N ALA A 322 11.93 1.95 -0.04
CA ALA A 322 13.37 1.69 -0.07
C ALA A 322 14.14 2.65 0.85
N ALA A 323 13.77 3.92 0.87
CA ALA A 323 14.34 4.93 1.75
C ALA A 323 14.13 4.59 3.23
N LEU A 324 12.93 4.14 3.60
CA LEU A 324 12.63 3.69 4.96
C LEU A 324 13.46 2.46 5.35
N LEU A 325 13.62 1.48 4.45
CA LEU A 325 14.43 0.28 4.72
C LEU A 325 15.93 0.57 4.84
N LEU A 326 16.45 1.51 4.05
CA LEU A 326 17.85 1.90 4.09
C LEU A 326 18.13 2.83 5.29
N GLY A 327 17.17 3.69 5.62
CA GLY A 327 17.22 4.63 6.74
C GLY A 327 17.04 3.98 8.11
N SER A 328 16.25 2.90 8.20
CA SER A 328 16.06 2.15 9.44
C SER A 328 17.36 1.48 9.93
N GLY A 329 18.38 1.40 9.06
CA GLY A 329 19.78 1.33 9.51
C GLY A 329 20.14 0.12 10.37
N ASP A 330 19.36 -0.96 10.29
CA ASP A 330 19.56 -2.15 11.10
C ASP A 330 21.03 -2.59 11.05
N LYS A 331 21.64 -2.75 12.23
CA LYS A 331 23.03 -3.20 12.37
C LYS A 331 23.26 -4.61 11.79
N ALA A 332 22.19 -5.29 11.34
CA ALA A 332 22.21 -6.55 10.58
C ALA A 332 21.13 -6.64 9.45
N GLY A 333 20.63 -5.50 8.95
CA GLY A 333 19.51 -5.47 7.98
C GLY A 333 19.86 -4.95 6.60
N THR A 334 18.90 -4.28 5.96
CA THR A 334 18.98 -3.84 4.56
C THR A 334 20.07 -2.77 4.36
N LYS A 335 20.98 -3.01 3.42
CA LYS A 335 22.00 -2.03 2.98
C LYS A 335 21.91 -1.70 1.51
N MET A 336 21.24 -2.53 0.73
CA MET A 336 20.92 -2.28 -0.66
C MET A 336 19.47 -2.69 -0.94
N VAL A 337 18.80 -1.97 -1.82
CA VAL A 337 17.45 -2.29 -2.28
C VAL A 337 17.45 -2.35 -3.79
N ILE A 338 16.95 -3.45 -4.34
CA ILE A 338 16.53 -3.51 -5.73
C ILE A 338 15.10 -3.01 -5.80
N VAL A 339 14.90 -1.84 -6.41
CA VAL A 339 13.56 -1.31 -6.73
C VAL A 339 13.28 -1.66 -8.18
N ALA A 340 12.38 -2.61 -8.41
CA ALA A 340 11.92 -2.99 -9.74
C ALA A 340 10.54 -2.39 -10.02
N ALA A 341 10.29 -1.91 -11.24
CA ALA A 341 8.96 -1.56 -11.71
C ALA A 341 8.61 -2.37 -12.96
N ILE A 342 7.41 -2.93 -12.97
CA ILE A 342 6.92 -3.76 -14.08
C ILE A 342 5.51 -3.34 -14.43
N GLU A 343 5.34 -2.91 -15.67
CA GLU A 343 4.03 -2.65 -16.27
C GLU A 343 3.85 -3.58 -17.45
N THR A 344 2.98 -4.58 -17.29
CA THR A 344 2.62 -5.54 -18.33
C THR A 344 1.10 -5.65 -18.50
N GLN A 345 0.31 -4.85 -17.80
CA GLN A 345 -1.16 -4.90 -17.82
C GLN A 345 -1.75 -3.97 -18.89
N THR A 346 -1.05 -3.81 -20.02
CA THR A 346 -1.63 -3.20 -21.20
C THR A 346 -2.67 -4.18 -21.75
N SER A 347 -3.94 -3.93 -21.42
CA SER A 347 -4.97 -4.93 -21.65
C SER A 347 -5.15 -5.19 -23.16
N HIS A 348 -5.41 -6.44 -23.54
CA HIS A 348 -5.88 -6.81 -24.89
C HIS A 348 -7.18 -6.08 -25.30
N LEU A 349 -7.85 -5.41 -24.36
CA LEU A 349 -9.08 -4.64 -24.60
C LEU A 349 -8.78 -3.22 -25.10
N VAL A 350 -7.54 -2.73 -24.96
CA VAL A 350 -7.16 -1.36 -25.36
C VAL A 350 -6.69 -1.27 -26.80
N ASP A 351 -6.19 -2.37 -27.38
CA ASP A 351 -5.62 -2.38 -28.74
C ASP A 351 -6.60 -1.91 -29.84
N ASN A 352 -7.90 -1.74 -29.54
CA ASN A 352 -8.90 -1.13 -30.44
C ASN A 352 -10.04 -0.37 -29.72
N ALA A 353 -9.92 -0.05 -28.43
CA ALA A 353 -11.00 0.67 -27.73
C ALA A 353 -10.87 2.18 -28.01
N VAL A 354 -11.93 2.75 -28.60
CA VAL A 354 -12.14 4.19 -28.73
C VAL A 354 -13.14 4.56 -27.63
N ILE A 355 -12.75 5.43 -26.70
CA ILE A 355 -13.66 6.00 -25.70
C ILE A 355 -13.92 7.44 -26.14
N HIS A 356 -15.18 7.78 -26.41
CA HIS A 356 -15.61 9.13 -26.84
C HIS A 356 -14.99 9.68 -28.13
N GLY A 357 -14.57 8.82 -29.06
CA GLY A 357 -14.04 9.26 -30.37
C GLY A 357 -12.55 9.59 -30.34
N ASP A 358 -11.93 9.61 -29.17
CA ASP A 358 -10.48 9.70 -29.03
C ASP A 358 -9.88 8.28 -29.08
N PRO A 359 -8.84 8.03 -29.89
CA PRO A 359 -8.04 6.83 -29.78
C PRO A 359 -7.56 6.74 -28.33
N ILE A 360 -7.65 5.56 -27.70
CA ILE A 360 -6.85 5.35 -26.49
C ILE A 360 -5.39 5.37 -26.94
N ASP A 361 -4.81 6.52 -26.65
CA ASP A 361 -3.47 6.98 -26.94
C ASP A 361 -2.38 5.90 -26.86
N HIS A 362 -1.44 5.96 -27.80
CA HIS A 362 -0.35 5.01 -28.11
C HIS A 362 0.73 4.87 -27.00
N HIS A 363 0.39 5.20 -25.75
CA HIS A 363 1.30 5.39 -24.62
C HIS A 363 1.09 4.43 -23.43
N SER A 364 0.24 3.41 -23.56
CA SER A 364 0.25 2.22 -22.70
C SER A 364 1.28 1.22 -23.21
N ARG A 365 2.58 1.52 -23.03
CA ARG A 365 3.66 0.59 -23.41
C ARG A 365 4.12 -0.21 -22.21
N GLU A 366 4.31 -1.50 -22.44
CA GLU A 366 4.88 -2.39 -21.43
C GLU A 366 6.36 -2.08 -21.23
N PHE A 367 6.81 -2.19 -19.99
CA PHE A 367 8.21 -2.05 -19.64
C PHE A 367 8.51 -2.84 -18.37
N ALA A 368 9.79 -3.15 -18.19
CA ALA A 368 10.30 -3.59 -16.90
C ALA A 368 11.63 -2.89 -16.64
N VAL A 369 11.86 -2.48 -15.40
CA VAL A 369 13.07 -1.80 -14.98
C VAL A 369 13.45 -2.22 -13.58
N ALA A 370 14.74 -2.25 -13.29
CA ALA A 370 15.25 -2.42 -11.94
C ALA A 370 16.36 -1.42 -11.65
N TYR A 371 16.36 -0.89 -10.44
CA TYR A 371 17.34 0.05 -9.91
C TYR A 371 17.99 -0.56 -8.68
N ALA A 372 19.32 -0.58 -8.64
CA ALA A 372 20.07 -0.85 -7.41
C ALA A 372 20.30 0.45 -6.66
N VAL A 373 19.71 0.56 -5.47
CA VAL A 373 19.73 1.76 -4.63
C VAL A 373 20.39 1.43 -3.31
N THR A 374 21.24 2.34 -2.82
CA THR A 374 21.88 2.21 -1.51
C THR A 374 22.15 3.59 -0.91
N THR A 375 22.74 3.65 0.27
CA THR A 375 23.26 4.91 0.86
C THR A 375 24.63 5.24 0.26
N ARG A 376 24.94 6.53 0.12
CA ARG A 376 26.25 7.00 -0.35
C ARG A 376 27.39 6.42 0.49
N ARG A 377 27.21 6.34 1.81
CA ARG A 377 28.17 5.70 2.71
C ARG A 377 28.41 4.24 2.37
N TYR A 378 27.37 3.43 2.16
CA TYR A 378 27.55 2.02 1.82
C TYR A 378 28.21 1.85 0.45
N ALA A 379 27.84 2.68 -0.53
CA ALA A 379 28.52 2.71 -1.83
C ALA A 379 30.02 2.99 -1.68
N GLN A 380 30.42 3.96 -0.85
CA GLN A 380 31.84 4.25 -0.57
C GLN A 380 32.56 3.09 0.11
N VAL A 381 31.95 2.49 1.16
CA VAL A 381 32.53 1.35 1.89
C VAL A 381 32.75 0.14 0.96
N ARG A 382 31.85 -0.08 0.02
CA ARG A 382 31.90 -1.19 -0.94
C ARG A 382 32.62 -0.84 -2.25
N GLY A 383 33.10 0.39 -2.41
CA GLY A 383 33.75 0.86 -3.64
C GLY A 383 32.83 0.84 -4.87
N LEU A 384 31.52 1.00 -4.68
CA LEU A 384 30.54 1.01 -5.76
C LEU A 384 30.56 2.35 -6.49
N ARG A 385 30.44 2.31 -7.81
CA ARG A 385 30.23 3.52 -8.62
C ARG A 385 28.86 4.12 -8.28
N VAL A 386 28.85 5.39 -7.90
CA VAL A 386 27.63 6.18 -7.78
C VAL A 386 27.31 6.81 -9.13
N ILE A 387 26.08 6.63 -9.60
CA ILE A 387 25.56 7.28 -10.80
C ILE A 387 25.14 8.71 -10.45
N CYS A 388 24.15 8.86 -9.57
CA CYS A 388 23.67 10.13 -9.04
C CYS A 388 22.86 9.91 -7.75
N GLY A 389 22.48 11.01 -7.08
CA GLY A 389 21.55 10.96 -5.95
C GLY A 389 20.14 10.62 -6.40
N VAL A 390 19.38 9.88 -5.58
CA VAL A 390 17.97 9.56 -5.87
C VAL A 390 17.12 10.84 -5.86
N ASP A 391 17.35 11.69 -4.87
CA ASP A 391 16.69 13.00 -4.76
C ASP A 391 16.96 13.90 -5.98
N GLU A 392 18.13 13.81 -6.59
CA GLU A 392 18.49 14.64 -7.76
C GLU A 392 17.62 14.34 -8.98
N VAL A 393 17.07 13.11 -9.05
CA VAL A 393 16.20 12.68 -10.16
C VAL A 393 14.73 12.95 -9.86
N PHE A 394 14.31 12.87 -8.60
CA PHE A 394 12.93 13.15 -8.19
C PHE A 394 12.64 14.64 -7.89
N ARG A 395 13.66 15.49 -7.71
CA ARG A 395 13.51 16.93 -7.40
C ARG A 395 13.52 17.97 -8.54
N PRO A 396 13.79 17.70 -9.84
CA PRO A 396 13.93 18.79 -10.81
C PRO A 396 12.72 19.72 -10.98
N ASN A 397 11.51 19.36 -10.51
CA ASN A 397 10.28 20.13 -10.74
C ASN A 397 9.49 20.52 -9.48
N LYS A 398 10.12 20.75 -8.32
CA LYS A 398 9.38 21.25 -7.14
C LYS A 398 8.71 22.62 -7.35
N VAL A 399 9.11 23.41 -8.35
CA VAL A 399 8.47 24.72 -8.68
C VAL A 399 7.24 24.58 -9.60
N ALA A 400 7.02 23.41 -10.22
CA ALA A 400 5.88 23.16 -11.11
C ALA A 400 4.86 22.16 -10.54
N LEU A 401 5.11 21.56 -9.38
CA LEU A 401 4.35 20.43 -8.84
C LEU A 401 3.28 20.79 -7.81
N GLU A 402 3.08 22.07 -7.49
CA GLU A 402 2.09 22.50 -6.48
C GLU A 402 0.79 23.06 -7.08
N SER A 403 0.68 23.27 -8.40
CA SER A 403 -0.49 23.98 -8.96
C SER A 403 -1.33 23.28 -10.03
N ASP A 404 -0.96 22.10 -10.54
CA ASP A 404 -1.82 21.27 -11.42
C ASP A 404 -1.15 19.90 -11.69
N ARG A 405 -1.25 18.94 -10.76
CA ARG A 405 -0.76 17.57 -11.03
C ARG A 405 -1.78 16.82 -11.88
N VAL A 406 -1.61 16.84 -13.20
CA VAL A 406 -1.99 15.67 -13.99
C VAL A 406 -1.01 14.56 -13.60
N ALA A 407 -1.49 13.51 -12.93
CA ALA A 407 -0.65 12.39 -12.51
C ALA A 407 0.04 11.77 -13.74
N MET A 408 1.37 11.84 -13.79
CA MET A 408 2.15 11.22 -14.88
C MET A 408 1.90 9.72 -14.91
N ARG A 409 1.76 9.15 -16.11
CA ARG A 409 1.56 7.72 -16.29
C ARG A 409 2.84 6.95 -15.94
N PRO A 410 2.75 5.68 -15.49
CA PRO A 410 3.93 4.88 -15.13
C PRO A 410 5.04 4.84 -16.21
N TYR A 411 4.66 4.75 -17.49
CA TYR A 411 5.62 4.74 -18.60
C TYR A 411 6.35 6.08 -18.75
N GLU A 412 5.67 7.21 -18.54
CA GLU A 412 6.27 8.54 -18.63
C GLU A 412 7.26 8.78 -17.49
N GLN A 413 6.89 8.35 -16.27
CA GLN A 413 7.79 8.38 -15.11
C GLN A 413 9.06 7.55 -15.38
N PHE A 414 8.90 6.38 -15.99
CA PHE A 414 9.99 5.51 -16.39
C PHE A 414 10.91 6.14 -17.43
N GLU A 415 10.37 6.72 -18.51
CA GLU A 415 11.17 7.39 -19.55
C GLU A 415 11.95 8.58 -18.97
N ALA A 416 11.29 9.42 -18.15
CA ALA A 416 11.93 10.58 -17.52
C ALA A 416 13.09 10.16 -16.59
N LEU A 417 12.89 9.11 -15.79
CA LEU A 417 13.91 8.57 -14.89
C LEU A 417 15.08 7.96 -15.67
N GLN A 418 14.81 7.23 -16.76
CA GLN A 418 15.87 6.72 -17.63
C GLN A 418 16.69 7.84 -18.26
N GLU A 419 16.04 8.83 -18.86
CA GLU A 419 16.72 9.93 -19.52
C GLU A 419 17.61 10.70 -18.53
N ALA A 420 17.14 10.90 -17.29
CA ALA A 420 17.94 11.51 -16.24
C ALA A 420 19.16 10.66 -15.86
N LEU A 421 19.00 9.34 -15.71
CA LEU A 421 20.10 8.42 -15.37
C LEU A 421 21.13 8.29 -16.50
N ASP A 422 20.68 8.25 -17.76
CA ASP A 422 21.55 8.19 -18.93
C ASP A 422 22.43 9.45 -19.02
N LYS A 423 21.85 10.64 -18.81
CA LYS A 423 22.57 11.93 -18.77
C LYS A 423 23.65 11.96 -17.70
N GLN A 424 23.37 11.41 -16.52
CA GLN A 424 24.33 11.34 -15.40
C GLN A 424 25.41 10.27 -15.63
N SER A 425 25.06 9.18 -16.31
CA SER A 425 25.98 8.07 -16.58
C SER A 425 27.00 8.37 -17.68
N ASN A 426 26.63 9.21 -18.67
CA ASN A 426 27.44 9.63 -19.81
C ASN A 426 27.39 11.17 -20.02
N PRO A 427 28.17 11.96 -19.27
CA PRO A 427 28.14 13.43 -19.37
C PRO A 427 28.62 14.00 -20.73
N THR A 428 29.20 13.18 -21.61
CA THR A 428 29.70 13.60 -22.93
C THR A 428 28.70 13.42 -24.08
N SER A 429 27.52 12.84 -23.85
CA SER A 429 26.48 12.70 -24.87
C SER A 429 25.36 13.73 -24.70
N SER A 430 25.69 15.03 -24.81
CA SER A 430 24.66 16.00 -25.19
C SER A 430 24.36 15.81 -26.67
N THR A 431 23.29 15.07 -26.97
CA THR A 431 22.73 15.03 -28.32
C THR A 431 22.33 16.44 -28.71
N SER A 432 23.04 17.00 -29.69
CA SER A 432 22.60 18.18 -30.43
C SER A 432 21.27 17.85 -31.10
N ALA A 433 20.16 18.25 -30.49
CA ALA A 433 18.92 18.38 -31.20
C ALA A 433 19.15 19.43 -32.31
N LYS A 434 19.18 18.98 -33.57
CA LYS A 434 19.12 19.87 -34.73
C LYS A 434 17.80 20.63 -34.65
N ALA A 435 17.86 21.88 -34.19
CA ALA A 435 16.78 22.83 -34.31
C ALA A 435 16.58 23.17 -35.80
N GLU A 436 15.35 23.02 -36.30
CA GLU A 436 14.93 23.65 -37.54
C GLU A 436 15.02 25.18 -37.43
N PRO A 437 15.31 25.91 -38.52
CA PRO A 437 15.61 27.33 -38.44
C PRO A 437 14.36 28.17 -38.14
N ALA A 438 14.39 28.86 -37.01
CA ALA A 438 13.38 29.85 -36.62
C ALA A 438 13.43 31.10 -37.53
N LYS A 439 12.25 31.56 -37.98
CA LYS A 439 12.05 32.85 -38.67
C LYS A 439 12.31 34.04 -37.71
N PRO A 440 12.74 35.20 -38.23
CA PRO A 440 13.22 36.31 -37.40
C PRO A 440 12.08 37.07 -36.69
N PRO A 441 12.34 37.71 -35.53
CA PRO A 441 11.33 38.39 -34.74
C PRO A 441 11.05 39.79 -35.30
N MET A 442 9.76 40.16 -35.38
CA MET A 442 9.35 41.54 -35.63
C MET A 442 9.07 42.25 -34.30
N THR A 443 9.71 43.40 -34.13
CA THR A 443 9.63 44.33 -33.00
C THR A 443 8.37 45.22 -33.02
N ALA A 444 7.76 45.32 -31.83
CA ALA A 444 6.96 46.37 -31.18
C ALA A 444 6.38 47.58 -31.97
N ALA A 445 5.12 47.92 -31.64
CA ALA A 445 4.71 49.30 -31.35
C ALA A 445 3.39 49.35 -30.54
N SER A 446 3.41 50.01 -29.39
CA SER A 446 2.20 50.49 -28.67
C SER A 446 1.66 51.77 -29.31
N PRO A 447 0.37 52.10 -29.11
CA PRO A 447 0.01 53.50 -28.97
C PRO A 447 -0.83 53.82 -27.73
N SER A 448 -0.31 54.82 -27.03
CA SER A 448 -0.89 55.89 -26.22
C SER A 448 -2.42 56.03 -26.02
N ARG A 449 -2.77 56.25 -24.74
CA ARG A 449 -3.93 56.94 -24.16
C ARG A 449 -4.54 58.08 -24.99
N SER A 450 -5.87 58.20 -24.93
CA SER A 450 -6.55 59.46 -24.54
C SER A 450 -7.92 59.18 -23.90
N GLN A 451 -8.20 59.89 -22.81
CA GLN A 451 -9.41 59.82 -21.99
C GLN A 451 -10.59 60.55 -22.65
N ARG A 452 -11.82 60.08 -22.38
CA ARG A 452 -12.94 60.97 -22.03
C ARG A 452 -13.88 60.27 -21.05
N SER A 453 -13.92 60.82 -19.83
CA SER A 453 -14.85 60.52 -18.77
C SER A 453 -16.11 61.36 -18.96
N MET A 454 -17.29 60.76 -18.78
CA MET A 454 -18.44 61.43 -18.19
C MET A 454 -19.01 60.54 -17.08
N THR A 455 -18.82 61.03 -15.86
CA THR A 455 -19.35 60.57 -14.58
C THR A 455 -20.84 60.83 -14.45
N THR A 456 -21.57 59.93 -13.79
CA THR A 456 -22.48 60.13 -12.62
C THR A 456 -23.30 58.84 -12.43
N GLY A 457 -23.47 58.23 -11.27
CA GLY A 457 -23.34 58.76 -9.91
C GLY A 457 -23.27 57.68 -8.82
N LEU A 458 -22.90 58.19 -7.64
CA LEU A 458 -23.14 57.69 -6.28
C LEU A 458 -22.25 56.56 -5.71
N SER A 459 -21.07 56.97 -5.20
CA SER A 459 -20.63 56.95 -3.77
C SER A 459 -21.34 55.97 -2.83
N SER A 460 -20.75 55.21 -1.91
CA SER A 460 -19.42 55.06 -1.26
C SER A 460 -19.64 53.91 -0.25
N ALA A 461 -18.80 52.90 -0.05
CA ALA A 461 -17.47 52.95 0.54
C ALA A 461 -16.88 51.52 0.49
N SER A 462 -15.58 51.38 0.31
CA SER A 462 -14.85 50.12 0.54
C SER A 462 -14.08 50.26 1.86
N PRO A 463 -13.82 49.15 2.60
CA PRO A 463 -12.48 48.56 2.40
C PRO A 463 -12.40 47.03 2.60
N ARG A 464 -11.43 46.43 1.88
CA ARG A 464 -10.78 45.10 2.06
C ARG A 464 -11.54 43.88 1.51
N SER A 465 -11.19 43.47 0.28
CA SER A 465 -11.28 42.07 -0.13
C SER A 465 -9.97 41.35 0.23
N ALA A 466 -10.02 40.52 1.27
CA ALA A 466 -9.01 39.50 1.50
C ALA A 466 -9.35 38.31 0.61
N ALA A 467 -8.43 38.00 -0.31
CA ALA A 467 -8.40 36.77 -1.06
C ALA A 467 -7.86 35.65 -0.16
N ASP A 468 -8.60 34.54 -0.06
CA ASP A 468 -8.10 33.19 0.15
C ASP A 468 -9.26 32.22 -0.14
N GLY A 469 -9.25 31.64 -1.33
CA GLY A 469 -10.22 30.63 -1.75
C GLY A 469 -9.75 29.25 -1.32
N GLY A 470 -10.17 28.83 -0.12
CA GLY A 470 -10.11 27.42 0.29
C GLY A 470 -11.31 26.67 -0.28
N ASP A 471 -11.04 25.64 -1.07
CA ASP A 471 -12.02 24.80 -1.75
C ASP A 471 -12.85 23.97 -0.77
N CYS A 472 -14.14 23.83 -1.08
CA CYS A 472 -15.06 22.95 -0.37
C CYS A 472 -14.77 21.50 -0.81
N GLU A 473 -14.14 20.69 0.04
CA GLU A 473 -13.81 19.30 -0.30
C GLU A 473 -14.98 18.38 0.09
N ILE A 474 -15.70 17.87 -0.91
CA ILE A 474 -16.78 16.89 -0.73
C ILE A 474 -16.14 15.50 -0.73
N GLN A 475 -16.13 14.81 0.40
CA GLN A 475 -15.73 13.41 0.44
C GLN A 475 -16.89 12.47 0.09
N VAL A 476 -16.53 11.30 -0.45
CA VAL A 476 -17.41 10.31 -1.09
C VAL A 476 -18.70 10.05 -0.28
N PRO A 477 -19.90 10.17 -0.88
CA PRO A 477 -21.15 9.92 -0.17
C PRO A 477 -21.24 8.45 0.26
N VAL A 478 -21.63 8.22 1.51
CA VAL A 478 -21.86 6.88 2.05
C VAL A 478 -23.36 6.60 2.08
N TRP A 479 -23.77 5.48 1.49
CA TRP A 479 -25.16 5.03 1.53
C TRP A 479 -25.40 4.21 2.80
N ILE A 480 -26.35 4.66 3.62
CA ILE A 480 -26.78 3.90 4.81
C ILE A 480 -28.13 3.28 4.49
N GLU A 481 -28.21 1.95 4.58
CA GLU A 481 -29.45 1.21 4.40
C GLU A 481 -30.01 0.78 5.78
N LYS A 482 -31.24 1.19 6.09
CA LYS A 482 -31.95 0.72 7.29
C LYS A 482 -33.20 -0.09 6.89
N PRO A 483 -33.52 -1.20 7.58
CA PRO A 483 -34.77 -1.91 7.38
C PRO A 483 -35.96 -1.02 7.73
N VAL A 484 -36.96 -0.95 6.85
CA VAL A 484 -38.24 -0.31 7.17
C VAL A 484 -39.01 -1.22 8.12
N ALA A 485 -39.48 -0.68 9.24
CA ALA A 485 -40.38 -1.39 10.14
C ALA A 485 -41.75 -1.50 9.44
N ASP A 486 -42.11 -2.71 9.01
CA ASP A 486 -43.33 -3.10 8.28
C ASP A 486 -43.48 -2.59 6.81
N PRO A 487 -42.87 -3.29 5.84
CA PRO A 487 -43.18 -3.05 4.43
C PRO A 487 -44.44 -3.83 3.99
N PRO A 488 -45.43 -3.19 3.33
CA PRO A 488 -46.53 -3.89 2.69
C PRO A 488 -46.01 -4.56 1.42
N SER A 489 -45.54 -5.80 1.55
CA SER A 489 -44.98 -6.68 0.50
C SER A 489 -43.64 -6.23 -0.11
N GLY A 490 -42.57 -6.95 0.25
CA GLY A 490 -41.21 -6.78 -0.30
C GLY A 490 -40.22 -6.14 0.68
N THR A 491 -38.93 -6.42 0.53
CA THR A 491 -37.87 -5.73 1.30
C THR A 491 -37.70 -4.30 0.76
N GLN A 492 -38.43 -3.33 1.29
CA GLN A 492 -38.08 -1.93 1.11
C GLN A 492 -36.97 -1.57 2.11
N ARG A 493 -35.84 -1.08 1.59
CA ARG A 493 -34.75 -0.46 2.36
C ARG A 493 -34.82 1.04 2.08
N ALA A 494 -34.93 1.87 3.12
CA ALA A 494 -34.78 3.31 2.93
C ALA A 494 -33.31 3.60 2.61
N LYS A 495 -33.06 4.29 1.49
CA LYS A 495 -31.72 4.73 1.10
C LYS A 495 -31.52 6.14 1.62
N HIS A 496 -30.69 6.32 2.64
CA HIS A 496 -30.27 7.65 3.09
C HIS A 496 -28.85 7.91 2.58
N MET A 497 -28.60 9.12 2.11
CA MET A 497 -27.29 9.53 1.56
C MET A 497 -26.58 10.41 2.59
N LEU A 498 -25.55 9.89 3.24
CA LEU A 498 -24.72 10.64 4.15
C LEU A 498 -23.65 11.41 3.35
N ILE A 499 -23.72 12.74 3.34
CA ILE A 499 -22.68 13.59 2.74
C ILE A 499 -21.91 14.29 3.87
N VAL A 500 -20.66 13.90 4.09
CA VAL A 500 -19.76 14.57 5.04
C VAL A 500 -18.99 15.67 4.30
N VAL A 501 -19.27 16.93 4.63
CA VAL A 501 -18.61 18.09 4.02
C VAL A 501 -17.78 18.83 5.05
N LYS A 502 -16.51 19.10 4.74
CA LYS A 502 -15.61 19.94 5.54
C LYS A 502 -15.84 21.41 5.14
N ALA A 503 -16.38 22.23 6.05
CA ALA A 503 -16.68 23.64 5.78
C ALA A 503 -16.58 24.51 7.05
N SER A 504 -16.51 25.83 6.91
CA SER A 504 -16.61 26.80 8.01
C SER A 504 -18.08 27.18 8.30
N PHE A 505 -18.41 27.56 9.54
CA PHE A 505 -19.81 27.79 9.97
C PHE A 505 -20.47 28.92 9.16
N ALA A 506 -19.67 29.91 8.75
CA ALA A 506 -20.09 31.04 7.95
C ALA A 506 -20.60 30.64 6.55
N ARG A 507 -20.25 29.45 6.03
CA ARG A 507 -20.62 28.98 4.69
C ARG A 507 -21.82 28.03 4.66
N LEU A 508 -22.47 27.76 5.80
CA LEU A 508 -23.73 27.00 5.85
C LEU A 508 -24.83 27.64 4.99
N ALA A 509 -24.85 28.98 4.91
CA ALA A 509 -25.80 29.70 4.05
C ALA A 509 -25.52 29.48 2.55
N GLU A 510 -24.25 29.41 2.15
CA GLU A 510 -23.84 29.16 0.76
C GLU A 510 -24.20 27.73 0.34
N LEU A 511 -23.96 26.74 1.20
CA LEU A 511 -24.28 25.33 0.96
C LEU A 511 -25.79 25.10 0.79
N ARG A 512 -26.61 25.85 1.55
CA ARG A 512 -28.08 25.85 1.45
C ARG A 512 -28.57 26.45 0.13
N SER A 513 -27.86 27.44 -0.41
CA SER A 513 -28.17 28.03 -1.72
C SER A 513 -27.69 27.18 -2.90
N ALA A 514 -26.59 26.43 -2.73
CA ALA A 514 -26.00 25.59 -3.78
C ALA A 514 -26.78 24.29 -4.01
N LEU A 515 -27.54 23.83 -3.00
CA LEU A 515 -28.31 22.58 -3.03
C LEU A 515 -29.76 22.82 -2.57
N PRO A 516 -30.55 23.64 -3.28
CA PRO A 516 -31.87 24.07 -2.83
C PRO A 516 -32.87 22.92 -2.67
N GLU A 517 -32.81 21.90 -3.53
CA GLU A 517 -33.67 20.71 -3.45
C GLU A 517 -33.37 19.82 -2.24
N ILE A 518 -32.13 19.82 -1.74
CA ILE A 518 -31.73 19.06 -0.55
C ILE A 518 -32.07 19.84 0.73
N ALA A 519 -31.94 21.16 0.71
CA ALA A 519 -32.11 22.03 1.87
C ALA A 519 -33.55 22.17 2.39
N GLU A 520 -34.56 21.94 1.54
CA GLU A 520 -35.98 22.07 1.91
C GLU A 520 -36.54 20.83 2.63
N GLN A 521 -35.88 19.68 2.50
CA GLN A 521 -36.37 18.42 3.10
C GLN A 521 -35.37 17.78 4.07
N SER A 522 -34.10 18.21 4.07
CA SER A 522 -33.04 17.59 4.89
C SER A 522 -32.81 18.32 6.21
N THR A 523 -32.56 17.56 7.28
CA THR A 523 -31.92 18.08 8.49
C THR A 523 -30.41 18.06 8.31
N ILE A 524 -29.73 19.16 8.64
CA ILE A 524 -28.28 19.30 8.62
C ILE A 524 -27.77 19.28 10.06
N ALA A 525 -26.90 18.33 10.39
CA ALA A 525 -26.16 18.34 11.65
C ALA A 525 -24.74 18.83 11.44
N VAL A 526 -24.21 19.59 12.39
CA VAL A 526 -22.87 20.18 12.40
C VAL A 526 -22.16 19.77 13.68
N VAL A 527 -21.07 19.01 13.55
CA VAL A 527 -20.26 18.55 14.68
C VAL A 527 -19.09 19.50 14.90
N GLY A 528 -18.91 19.99 16.14
CA GLY A 528 -17.71 20.70 16.60
C GLY A 528 -17.16 20.09 17.89
N ASP A 529 -16.01 20.59 18.36
CA ASP A 529 -15.20 19.99 19.44
C ASP A 529 -15.93 19.71 20.77
N SER A 530 -16.91 20.54 21.11
CA SER A 530 -17.64 20.44 22.39
C SER A 530 -19.16 20.49 22.23
N ALA A 531 -19.65 20.55 20.98
CA ALA A 531 -21.07 20.69 20.71
C ALA A 531 -21.46 20.21 19.32
N LEU A 532 -22.67 19.66 19.25
CA LEU A 532 -23.39 19.32 18.03
C LEU A 532 -24.54 20.31 17.82
N ASN A 533 -24.56 20.95 16.66
CA ASN A 533 -25.62 21.86 16.26
C ASN A 533 -26.48 21.19 15.21
N ILE A 534 -27.78 21.06 15.47
CA ILE A 534 -28.74 20.46 14.52
C ILE A 534 -29.63 21.58 13.97
N VAL A 535 -29.70 21.68 12.64
CA VAL A 535 -30.51 22.65 11.90
C VAL A 535 -31.48 21.88 11.01
N SER A 536 -32.76 21.87 11.35
CA SER A 536 -33.81 21.23 10.55
C SER A 536 -34.34 22.16 9.45
N ALA A 537 -34.90 21.58 8.39
CA ALA A 537 -35.66 22.32 7.39
C ALA A 537 -36.81 23.09 8.09
N GLY A 538 -36.74 24.42 8.07
CA GLY A 538 -37.73 25.33 8.65
C GLY A 538 -37.67 25.61 10.17
N GLY A 539 -36.68 25.11 10.92
CA GLY A 539 -36.64 25.20 12.40
C GLY A 539 -35.49 26.00 13.02
N GLN A 540 -35.64 26.37 14.31
CA GLN A 540 -34.58 26.96 15.14
C GLN A 540 -33.43 25.96 15.37
N ALA A 541 -32.18 26.45 15.30
CA ALA A 541 -30.99 25.65 15.58
C ALA A 541 -30.98 25.14 17.03
N LYS A 542 -30.71 23.84 17.21
CA LYS A 542 -30.62 23.20 18.52
C LYS A 542 -29.18 22.77 18.79
N GLN A 543 -28.59 23.29 19.87
CA GLN A 543 -27.23 22.96 20.30
C GLN A 543 -27.26 21.88 21.39
N ILE A 544 -26.43 20.85 21.24
CA ILE A 544 -26.25 19.74 22.18
C ILE A 544 -24.78 19.70 22.56
N ALA A 545 -24.45 19.79 23.85
CA ALA A 545 -23.07 19.61 24.29
C ALA A 545 -22.61 18.15 24.08
N ILE A 546 -21.39 17.95 23.58
CA ILE A 546 -20.75 16.65 23.41
C ILE A 546 -19.39 16.69 24.10
N ASP A 547 -19.01 15.60 24.77
CA ASP A 547 -17.62 15.37 25.18
C ASP A 547 -17.03 14.29 24.27
N MET A 548 -16.10 14.68 23.41
CA MET A 548 -15.43 13.82 22.42
C MET A 548 -14.52 12.76 23.06
N ARG A 549 -14.31 12.79 24.38
CA ARG A 549 -13.50 11.83 25.14
C ARG A 549 -14.35 10.83 25.94
N ASP A 550 -15.67 10.97 25.92
CA ASP A 550 -16.62 10.09 26.62
C ASP A 550 -17.48 9.32 25.62
N GLU A 551 -17.25 8.00 25.55
CA GLU A 551 -17.92 7.07 24.65
C GLU A 551 -19.45 7.04 24.87
N GLN A 552 -19.93 7.25 26.11
CA GLN A 552 -21.38 7.34 26.38
C GLN A 552 -22.00 8.64 25.87
N SER A 553 -21.26 9.75 25.94
CA SER A 553 -21.66 11.05 25.39
C SER A 553 -21.77 11.00 23.87
N LEU A 554 -20.78 10.38 23.21
CA LEU A 554 -20.76 10.12 21.77
C LEU A 554 -21.91 9.22 21.31
N ALA A 555 -22.13 8.08 21.98
CA ALA A 555 -23.22 7.15 21.63
C ALA A 555 -24.61 7.78 21.82
N SER A 556 -24.79 8.62 22.84
CA SER A 556 -26.03 9.39 23.10
C SER A 556 -26.28 10.45 22.02
N ALA A 557 -25.22 11.14 21.57
CA ALA A 557 -25.29 12.10 20.48
C ALA A 557 -25.61 11.44 19.14
N ALA A 558 -24.93 10.33 18.81
CA ALA A 558 -25.16 9.55 17.59
C ALA A 558 -26.62 9.05 17.49
N LYS A 559 -27.19 8.54 18.59
CA LYS A 559 -28.62 8.15 18.63
C LYS A 559 -29.59 9.28 18.32
N LYS A 560 -29.27 10.51 18.72
CA LYS A 560 -30.10 11.70 18.42
C LYS A 560 -29.92 12.18 16.97
N LEU A 561 -28.77 11.91 16.36
CA LEU A 561 -28.48 12.17 14.95
C LEU A 561 -29.15 11.17 14.01
N CYS A 562 -29.27 9.90 14.41
CA CYS A 562 -29.96 8.86 13.66
C CYS A 562 -31.50 8.94 13.74
N HIS A 563 -32.07 10.16 13.85
CA HIS A 563 -33.52 10.36 13.81
C HIS A 563 -34.04 10.12 12.38
N PRO A 564 -35.24 9.53 12.19
CA PRO A 564 -35.77 9.15 10.86
C PRO A 564 -36.03 10.31 9.88
N SER A 565 -35.69 11.54 10.23
CA SER A 565 -35.92 12.76 9.42
C SER A 565 -34.62 13.55 9.18
N VAL A 566 -33.47 12.87 9.27
CA VAL A 566 -32.14 13.45 9.06
C VAL A 566 -31.51 12.85 7.81
N ASP A 567 -31.42 13.66 6.76
CA ASP A 567 -30.94 13.23 5.45
C ASP A 567 -29.51 13.68 5.13
N VAL A 568 -28.90 14.62 5.89
CA VAL A 568 -27.53 15.10 5.65
C VAL A 568 -26.79 15.39 6.98
N ILE A 569 -25.54 14.92 7.15
CA ILE A 569 -24.69 15.25 8.32
C ILE A 569 -23.37 15.86 7.83
N ALA A 570 -23.14 17.15 8.11
CA ALA A 570 -21.90 17.86 7.78
C ALA A 570 -20.95 17.90 9.01
N VAL A 571 -19.65 17.67 8.80
CA VAL A 571 -18.65 17.64 9.90
C VAL A 571 -17.60 18.71 9.63
N MET A 572 -17.42 19.64 10.56
CA MET A 572 -16.58 20.82 10.34
C MET A 572 -15.14 20.70 10.88
N ASP A 573 -14.30 21.58 10.32
CA ASP A 573 -12.84 21.56 10.12
C ASP A 573 -11.93 21.62 11.37
N GLU A 574 -12.44 21.55 12.59
CA GLU A 574 -11.57 21.57 13.79
C GLU A 574 -11.83 20.45 14.79
N ALA A 575 -12.54 19.38 14.43
CA ALA A 575 -12.58 18.18 15.28
C ALA A 575 -11.20 17.47 15.30
N ILE A 576 -10.39 17.74 16.33
CA ILE A 576 -9.02 17.20 16.46
C ILE A 576 -8.98 15.70 16.84
N SER A 577 -10.10 14.99 17.03
CA SER A 577 -10.05 13.57 17.42
C SER A 577 -10.37 12.57 16.29
N TRP A 578 -9.44 11.63 16.11
CA TRP A 578 -9.34 10.59 15.08
C TRP A 578 -10.43 9.47 15.09
N ASP A 579 -11.60 9.68 15.68
CA ASP A 579 -12.53 8.56 15.96
C ASP A 579 -14.00 8.78 15.52
N LEU A 580 -14.31 9.92 14.90
CA LEU A 580 -15.70 10.19 14.49
C LEU A 580 -16.15 9.34 13.29
N GLN A 581 -15.22 8.96 12.41
CA GLN A 581 -15.50 8.13 11.22
C GLN A 581 -15.83 6.68 11.58
N GLU A 582 -15.16 6.11 12.59
CA GLU A 582 -15.39 4.72 13.03
C GLU A 582 -16.65 4.62 13.89
N THR A 583 -17.00 5.68 14.63
CA THR A 583 -18.23 5.75 15.45
C THR A 583 -19.51 5.95 14.62
N LEU A 584 -19.41 6.55 13.42
CA LEU A 584 -20.55 6.81 12.53
C LEU A 584 -20.81 5.68 11.50
N ALA A 585 -19.78 4.88 11.18
CA ALA A 585 -19.90 3.69 10.32
C ALA A 585 -20.57 2.53 11.07
#